data_AF-A0A833XY88-F1
#
_entry.id   AF-A0A833XY88-F1
#
_cell.length_a   1.000
_cell.length_b   1.000
_cell.length_c   1.000
_cell.angle_alpha   90.00
_cell.angle_beta   90.00
_cell.angle_gamma   90.00
#
_symmetry.space_group_name_H-M   'P 1'
#
loop_
_entity.id
_entity.type
_entity.pdbx_description
1 polymer ?
#
loop_
_entity_poly.entity_id
_entity_poly.type
_entity_poly.pdbx_seq_one_letter_code
_entity_poly.pdbx_strand_id
1 'polypeptide(L)'
;MSLEVNIGKRRNILEVGPENAKQVILSSPILNEGELEFLLKDPHLKCQILPTFFDIRKGLDGSLKKTLKKLCEAADEAVRNGSQLLVLSDRSDVLVTVQPPSMF
;
A
#
# COMPACT_ATOMS: atom_id res chain seq x y z
N MET A 1 3.35 25.27 -11.60
CA MET A 1 2.64 24.01 -11.24
C MET A 1 3.62 23.15 -10.44
N SER A 2 3.19 22.53 -9.34
CA SER A 2 4.04 21.72 -8.45
C SER A 2 3.67 20.24 -8.54
N LEU A 3 4.65 19.35 -8.34
CA LEU A 3 4.51 17.89 -8.25
C LEU A 3 4.75 17.37 -6.82
N GLU A 4 4.84 18.28 -5.84
CA GLU A 4 5.12 17.92 -4.46
C GLU A 4 4.02 17.04 -3.85
N VAL A 5 4.44 16.01 -3.11
CA VAL A 5 3.54 15.08 -2.40
C VAL A 5 3.98 14.94 -0.94
N ASN A 6 3.01 15.02 -0.03
CA ASN A 6 3.23 14.87 1.40
C ASN A 6 2.66 13.54 1.90
N ILE A 7 3.51 12.73 2.54
CA ILE A 7 3.19 11.42 3.10
C ILE A 7 3.24 11.48 4.63
N GLY A 8 2.24 10.90 5.29
CA GLY A 8 2.14 10.81 6.75
C GLY A 8 0.84 11.40 7.30
N LYS A 9 0.67 11.33 8.62
CA LYS A 9 -0.58 11.74 9.29
C LYS A 9 -0.89 13.22 9.04
N ARG A 10 -2.07 13.51 8.48
CA ARG A 10 -2.63 14.87 8.41
C ARG A 10 -3.27 15.22 9.76
N ARG A 11 -2.80 16.29 10.39
CA ARG A 11 -3.29 16.76 11.71
C ARG A 11 -4.42 17.78 11.54
N ASN A 12 -5.03 18.16 12.65
CA ASN A 12 -6.06 19.18 12.68
C ASN A 12 -5.48 20.51 12.16
N ILE A 13 -6.15 21.13 11.19
CA ILE A 13 -5.71 22.39 10.58
C ILE A 13 -5.92 23.60 11.50
N LEU A 14 -6.81 23.49 12.49
CA LEU A 14 -7.12 24.55 13.44
C LEU A 14 -6.14 24.57 14.63
N GLU A 15 -5.39 23.49 14.82
CA GLU A 15 -4.38 23.33 15.87
C GLU A 15 -3.00 23.33 15.20
N VAL A 16 -2.30 24.46 15.30
CA VAL A 16 -0.99 24.64 14.70
C VAL A 16 0.09 24.23 15.69
N GLY A 17 0.90 23.24 15.33
CA GLY A 17 2.09 22.84 16.08
C GLY A 17 3.14 22.13 15.23
N PRO A 18 4.34 21.86 15.79
CA PRO A 18 5.43 21.20 15.08
C PRO A 18 5.05 19.79 14.59
N GLU A 19 4.08 19.14 15.23
CA GLU A 19 3.53 17.85 14.80
C GLU A 19 2.82 17.90 13.44
N ASN A 20 2.31 19.06 13.00
CA ASN A 20 1.70 19.20 11.68
C ASN A 20 2.74 19.09 10.56
N ALA A 21 4.01 19.40 10.86
CA ALA A 21 5.12 19.30 9.92
C ALA A 21 5.80 17.91 9.88
N LYS A 22 5.33 16.95 10.70
CA LYS A 22 5.89 15.58 10.74
C LYS A 22 5.37 14.73 9.58
N GLN A 23 5.78 15.10 8.36
CA GLN A 23 5.46 14.43 7.11
C GLN A 23 6.71 14.28 6.25
N VAL A 24 6.75 13.23 5.43
CA VAL A 24 7.77 13.08 4.39
C VAL A 24 7.32 13.86 3.16
N ILE A 25 8.16 14.77 2.70
CA ILE A 25 7.91 15.60 1.51
C ILE A 25 8.68 15.00 0.34
N LEU A 26 7.96 14.67 -0.72
CA LEU A 26 8.50 14.20 -1.99
C LEU A 26 8.40 15.30 -3.03
N SER A 27 9.44 15.50 -3.82
CA SER A 27 9.43 16.45 -4.95
C SER A 27 8.60 15.99 -6.15
N SER A 28 8.23 14.71 -6.18
CA SER A 28 7.52 14.05 -7.27
C SER A 28 6.60 12.93 -6.73
N PRO A 29 5.46 12.63 -7.39
CA PRO A 29 4.63 11.47 -7.06
C PRO A 29 5.22 10.14 -7.57
N ILE A 30 6.31 10.18 -8.33
CA ILE A 30 6.97 9.02 -8.91
C ILE A 30 8.16 8.66 -8.03
N LEU A 31 8.20 7.43 -7.55
CA LEU A 31 9.27 6.87 -6.73
C LEU A 31 10.08 5.86 -7.51
N ASN A 32 11.40 5.87 -7.32
CA ASN A 32 12.26 4.75 -7.67
C ASN A 32 12.36 3.74 -6.52
N GLU A 33 12.96 2.57 -6.78
CA GLU A 33 13.05 1.49 -5.79
C GLU A 33 13.83 1.89 -4.52
N GLY A 34 14.87 2.71 -4.65
CA GLY A 34 15.66 3.18 -3.51
C GLY A 34 14.89 4.15 -2.61
N GLU A 35 14.10 5.04 -3.22
CA GLU A 35 13.21 5.95 -2.50
C GLU A 35 12.07 5.18 -1.80
N LEU A 36 11.49 4.18 -2.48
CA LEU A 36 10.51 3.29 -1.88
C LEU A 36 11.11 2.55 -0.66
N GLU A 37 12.28 1.95 -0.80
CA GLU A 37 12.97 1.23 0.29
C GLU A 37 13.22 2.14 1.50
N PHE A 38 13.54 3.41 1.28
CA PHE A 38 13.70 4.40 2.35
C PHE A 38 12.38 4.63 3.09
N LEU A 39 11.27 4.81 2.36
CA LEU A 39 9.93 4.96 2.95
C LEU A 39 9.46 3.71 3.71
N LEU A 40 9.77 2.52 3.20
CA LEU A 40 9.42 1.25 3.84
C LEU A 40 10.11 1.08 5.21
N LYS A 41 11.32 1.63 5.35
CA LYS A 41 12.12 1.57 6.59
C LYS A 41 11.84 2.69 7.57
N ASP A 42 10.99 3.65 7.23
CA ASP A 42 10.72 4.80 8.09
C ASP A 42 9.92 4.37 9.35
N PRO A 43 10.49 4.52 10.56
CA PRO A 43 9.87 4.06 11.81
C PRO A 43 8.66 4.91 12.22
N HIS A 44 8.53 6.14 11.72
CA HIS A 44 7.40 7.02 11.98
C HIS A 44 6.22 6.72 11.06
N LEU A 45 6.50 6.38 9.80
CA LEU A 45 5.45 6.02 8.85
C LEU A 45 4.83 4.66 9.13
N LYS A 46 5.59 3.71 9.70
CA LYS A 46 5.10 2.35 10.02
C LYS A 46 4.38 1.72 8.83
N CYS A 47 5.13 1.48 7.76
CA CYS A 47 4.58 1.00 6.50
C CYS A 47 3.89 -0.37 6.65
N GLN A 48 2.71 -0.50 6.02
CA GLN A 48 2.05 -1.79 5.81
C GLN A 48 1.91 -2.06 4.32
N ILE A 49 2.49 -3.17 3.85
CA ILE A 49 2.31 -3.66 2.49
C ILE A 49 1.02 -4.49 2.43
N LEU A 50 0.15 -4.19 1.47
CA LEU A 50 -1.12 -4.85 1.25
C LEU A 50 -1.14 -5.43 -0.17
N PRO A 51 -1.24 -6.77 -0.33
CA PRO A 51 -1.29 -7.39 -1.63
C PRO A 51 -2.62 -7.10 -2.35
N THR A 52 -2.56 -6.83 -3.66
CA THR A 52 -3.73 -6.55 -4.50
C THR A 52 -4.09 -7.71 -5.45
N PHE A 53 -3.31 -8.79 -5.46
CA PHE A 53 -3.60 -9.97 -6.28
C PHE A 53 -4.69 -10.85 -5.66
N PHE A 54 -5.41 -11.59 -6.50
CA PHE A 54 -6.42 -12.55 -6.08
C PHE A 54 -6.45 -13.79 -6.99
N ASP A 55 -6.86 -14.92 -6.43
CA ASP A 55 -6.84 -16.20 -7.15
C ASP A 55 -8.11 -16.39 -8.00
N ILE A 56 -7.96 -16.30 -9.32
CA ILE A 56 -9.03 -16.49 -10.30
C ILE A 56 -9.56 -17.94 -10.35
N ARG A 57 -8.77 -18.93 -9.90
CA ARG A 57 -9.18 -20.35 -9.89
C ARG A 57 -10.30 -20.63 -8.88
N LYS A 58 -10.52 -19.71 -7.94
CA LYS A 58 -11.59 -19.78 -6.95
C LYS A 58 -12.95 -19.30 -7.47
N GLY A 59 -13.06 -19.06 -8.79
CA GLY A 59 -14.26 -18.56 -9.47
C GLY A 59 -14.28 -17.03 -9.54
N LEU A 60 -14.66 -16.48 -10.70
CA LEU A 60 -14.77 -15.03 -10.93
C LEU A 60 -15.93 -14.41 -10.13
N ASP A 61 -17.00 -15.19 -9.92
CA ASP A 61 -18.18 -14.75 -9.20
C ASP A 61 -17.89 -14.62 -7.69
N GLY A 62 -17.76 -13.37 -7.24
CA GLY A 62 -17.64 -13.02 -5.83
C GLY A 62 -16.24 -13.06 -5.24
N SER A 63 -15.24 -13.64 -5.92
CA SER A 63 -13.85 -13.64 -5.44
C SER A 63 -13.25 -12.24 -5.41
N LEU A 64 -13.45 -11.45 -6.45
CA LEU A 64 -12.97 -10.06 -6.50
C LEU A 64 -13.63 -9.21 -5.40
N LYS A 65 -14.96 -9.24 -5.29
CA LYS A 65 -15.70 -8.46 -4.28
C LYS A 65 -15.25 -8.84 -2.86
N LYS A 66 -15.06 -10.13 -2.59
CA LYS A 66 -14.57 -10.62 -1.30
C LYS A 66 -13.14 -10.17 -1.03
N THR A 67 -12.25 -10.23 -2.01
CA THR A 67 -10.86 -9.78 -1.85
C THR A 67 -10.78 -8.27 -1.66
N LEU A 68 -11.55 -7.48 -2.41
CA LEU A 68 -11.65 -6.03 -2.19
C LEU A 68 -12.13 -5.71 -0.78
N LYS A 69 -13.15 -6.42 -0.28
CA LYS A 69 -13.62 -6.24 1.10
C LYS A 69 -12.51 -6.52 2.11
N LYS A 70 -11.76 -7.62 1.93
CA LYS A 70 -10.62 -7.97 2.78
C LYS A 70 -9.50 -6.94 2.71
N LEU A 71 -9.22 -6.38 1.53
CA LEU A 71 -8.21 -5.35 1.35
C LEU A 71 -8.60 -4.08 2.12
N CYS A 72 -9.86 -3.67 2.05
CA CYS A 72 -10.39 -2.55 2.83
C CYS A 72 -10.34 -2.80 4.34
N GLU A 73 -10.72 -4.00 4.79
CA GLU A 73 -10.64 -4.39 6.21
C GLU A 73 -9.20 -4.36 6.72
N ALA A 74 -8.25 -4.92 5.95
CA ALA A 74 -6.83 -4.91 6.29
C ALA A 74 -6.24 -3.48 6.31
N ALA A 75 -6.67 -2.61 5.39
CA ALA A 75 -6.27 -1.21 5.38
C ALA A 75 -6.79 -0.46 6.62
N ASP A 76 -8.06 -0.66 7.00
CA ASP A 76 -8.63 -0.05 8.21
C ASP A 76 -7.91 -0.53 9.47
N GLU A 77 -7.66 -1.83 9.58
CA GLU A 77 -6.90 -2.41 10.70
C GLU A 77 -5.48 -1.84 10.80
N ALA A 78 -4.76 -1.76 9.68
CA ALA A 78 -3.41 -1.19 9.65
C ALA A 78 -3.38 0.27 10.12
N VAL A 79 -4.33 1.09 9.65
CA VAL A 79 -4.44 2.49 10.06
C VAL A 79 -4.81 2.61 11.55
N ARG A 80 -5.74 1.79 12.05
CA ARG A 80 -6.09 1.74 13.49
C ARG A 80 -4.90 1.34 14.36
N ASN A 81 -4.04 0.45 13.87
CA ASN A 81 -2.79 0.06 14.52
C ASN A 81 -1.67 1.10 14.39
N GLY A 82 -1.93 2.22 13.71
CA GLY A 82 -1.05 3.38 13.65
C GLY A 82 -0.13 3.43 12.43
N SER A 83 -0.36 2.59 11.40
CA SER A 83 0.29 2.76 10.11
C SER A 83 -0.10 4.08 9.46
N GLN A 84 0.89 4.83 8.99
CA GLN A 84 0.72 6.11 8.29
C GLN A 84 1.11 6.00 6.80
N LEU A 85 1.62 4.84 6.37
CA LEU A 85 1.90 4.51 4.98
C LEU A 85 1.32 3.13 4.67
N LEU A 86 0.49 3.04 3.63
CA LEU A 86 0.01 1.79 3.05
C LEU A 86 0.57 1.64 1.65
N VAL A 87 1.19 0.51 1.35
CA VAL A 87 1.69 0.19 0.00
C VAL A 87 0.79 -0.88 -0.59
N LEU A 88 -0.02 -0.50 -1.58
CA LEU A 88 -0.82 -1.44 -2.36
C LEU A 88 0.10 -2.06 -3.42
N SER A 89 0.39 -3.35 -3.30
CA SER A 89 1.34 -4.03 -4.19
C SER A 89 0.70 -5.17 -4.95
N ASP A 90 0.88 -5.17 -6.27
CA ASP A 90 0.55 -6.28 -7.15
C ASP A 90 1.69 -7.30 -7.29
N ARG A 91 2.85 -7.04 -6.66
CA ARG A 91 3.98 -7.95 -6.63
C ARG A 91 3.58 -9.25 -5.91
N SER A 92 3.83 -10.37 -6.59
CA SER A 92 3.64 -11.72 -6.03
C SER A 92 4.99 -12.39 -5.88
N ASP A 93 5.34 -12.80 -4.66
CA ASP A 93 6.49 -13.68 -4.41
C ASP A 93 6.18 -15.14 -4.80
N VAL A 94 4.92 -15.45 -5.12
CA VAL A 94 4.48 -16.77 -5.56
C VAL A 94 4.56 -16.84 -7.08
N LEU A 95 5.54 -17.60 -7.58
CA LEU A 95 5.56 -18.05 -8.97
C LEU A 95 4.38 -19.01 -9.18
N VAL A 96 3.38 -18.59 -9.95
CA VAL A 96 2.34 -19.52 -10.42
C VAL A 96 3.00 -20.43 -11.46
N THR A 97 3.30 -21.67 -11.08
CA THR A 97 3.68 -22.71 -12.05
C THR A 97 2.49 -22.97 -12.96
N VAL A 98 2.49 -22.34 -14.13
CA VAL A 98 1.59 -22.73 -15.22
C VAL A 98 2.15 -24.05 -15.74
N GLN A 99 1.54 -25.17 -15.36
CA GLN A 99 1.86 -26.42 -16.04
C GLN A 99 1.42 -26.26 -17.50
N PRO A 100 2.32 -26.44 -18.49
CA PRO A 100 1.92 -26.43 -19.88
C PRO A 100 0.86 -27.52 -20.08
N PRO A 101 -0.19 -27.28 -20.90
CA PRO A 101 -1.20 -28.30 -21.16
C PRO A 101 -0.51 -29.57 -21.67
N SER A 102 -0.80 -30.70 -21.06
CA SER A 102 -0.28 -32.00 -21.51
C SER A 102 -0.76 -32.24 -22.93
N MET A 103 0.16 -32.24 -23.89
CA MET A 103 -0.12 -32.66 -25.25
C MET A 103 -0.14 -34.21 -25.27
N PHE A 104 -1.23 -34.78 -24.78
CA PHE A 104 -1.65 -36.16 -25.03
C PHE A 104 -3.19 -36.20 -25.13
#